data_AF-A0A7D5RD34-F1
#
_entry.id   AF-A0A7D5RD34-F1
#
_cell.length_a   1.000
_cell.length_b   1.000
_cell.length_c   1.000
_cell.angle_alpha   90.00
_cell.angle_beta   90.00
_cell.angle_gamma   90.00
#
_symmetry.space_group_name_H-M   'P 1'
#
loop_
_entity.id
_entity.type
_entity.pdbx_description
1 polymer ?
#
loop_
_entity_poly.entity_id
_entity_poly.type
_entity_poly.pdbx_seq_one_letter_code
_entity_poly.pdbx_strand_id
1 'polypeptide(L)'
;MTSQKPISLNQQMILAVMPSIISQIIAFYRIKKLTMGVIIEIGIIGLIIGFSNVMPYPYWLILALAVECLVPLLYVRKWTIQYNRSVKSKHE
;
A
#
# COMPACT_ATOMS: atom_id res chain seq x y z
N MET A 1 8.92 -22.24 15.08
CA MET A 1 8.31 -20.91 14.83
C MET A 1 9.38 -20.02 14.20
N THR A 2 9.24 -19.64 12.93
CA THR A 2 10.23 -18.75 12.27
C THR A 2 10.24 -17.40 12.97
N SER A 3 11.35 -17.04 13.61
CA SER A 3 11.56 -15.74 14.27
C SER A 3 11.24 -14.62 13.27
N GLN A 4 10.08 -13.97 13.46
CA GLN A 4 9.67 -12.87 12.60
C GLN A 4 10.50 -11.64 12.98
N LYS A 5 11.30 -11.13 12.05
CA LYS A 5 12.09 -9.90 12.27
C LYS A 5 11.22 -8.66 12.00
N PRO A 6 11.40 -7.56 12.78
CA PRO A 6 10.76 -6.29 12.48
C PRO A 6 11.24 -5.76 11.12
N ILE A 7 10.35 -5.10 10.40
CA ILE A 7 10.61 -4.62 9.03
C ILE A 7 10.87 -3.12 9.07
N SER A 8 11.87 -2.66 8.31
CA SER A 8 12.16 -1.23 8.16
C SER A 8 10.99 -0.48 7.53
N LEU A 9 10.49 0.54 8.24
CA LEU A 9 9.41 1.41 7.76
C LEU A 9 9.81 2.16 6.48
N ASN A 10 11.04 2.65 6.40
CA ASN A 10 11.51 3.43 5.26
C ASN A 10 11.51 2.60 3.97
N GLN A 11 11.96 1.34 4.02
CA GLN A 11 11.94 0.46 2.86
C GLN A 11 10.51 0.15 2.40
N GLN A 12 9.58 -0.03 3.33
CA GLN A 12 8.17 -0.27 2.98
C GLN A 12 7.50 0.97 2.39
N MET A 13 7.82 2.16 2.91
CA MET A 13 7.31 3.41 2.35
C MET A 13 7.81 3.65 0.93
N ILE A 14 9.09 3.35 0.64
CA ILE A 14 9.63 3.44 -0.72
C ILE A 14 8.89 2.49 -1.68
N LEU A 15 8.67 1.24 -1.26
CA LEU A 15 7.94 0.25 -2.05
C LEU A 15 6.47 0.63 -2.26
N ALA A 16 5.85 1.28 -1.26
CA ALA A 16 4.44 1.67 -1.33
C ALA A 16 4.19 2.94 -2.14
N VAL A 17 5.16 3.86 -2.20
CA VAL A 17 5.02 5.11 -2.97
C VAL A 17 5.20 4.91 -4.46
N MET A 18 5.89 3.84 -4.86
CA MET A 18 6.02 3.52 -6.28
C MET A 18 4.62 3.20 -6.84
N PRO A 19 4.17 3.89 -7.90
CA PRO A 19 2.92 3.58 -8.61
C PRO A 19 3.13 2.32 -9.46
N SER A 20 3.36 1.21 -8.77
CA SER A 20 3.59 -0.10 -9.36
C SER A 20 2.90 -1.13 -8.47
N ILE A 21 1.90 -1.77 -9.05
CA ILE A 21 1.16 -2.88 -8.44
C ILE A 21 2.11 -3.94 -7.88
N ILE A 22 3.23 -4.22 -8.57
CA ILE A 22 4.23 -5.20 -8.12
C ILE A 22 4.89 -4.75 -6.81
N SER A 23 5.38 -3.51 -6.76
CA SER A 23 6.05 -2.95 -5.57
C SER A 23 5.10 -2.89 -4.37
N GLN A 24 3.85 -2.50 -4.60
CA GLN A 24 2.83 -2.39 -3.57
C GLN A 24 2.39 -3.78 -3.06
N ILE A 25 2.19 -4.75 -3.95
CA ILE A 25 1.92 -6.14 -3.59
C ILE A 25 3.05 -6.72 -2.73
N ILE A 26 4.31 -6.48 -3.08
CA ILE A 26 5.46 -6.92 -2.29
C ILE A 26 5.44 -6.28 -0.88
N ALA A 27 5.12 -4.99 -0.80
CA ALA A 27 4.99 -4.30 0.49
C ALA A 27 3.88 -4.93 1.35
N PHE A 28 2.69 -5.14 0.80
CA PHE A 28 1.57 -5.76 1.52
C PHE A 28 1.81 -7.24 1.88
N TYR A 29 2.52 -7.99 1.03
CA TYR A 29 2.91 -9.36 1.30
C TYR A 29 3.84 -9.47 2.51
N ARG A 30 4.84 -8.57 2.60
CA ARG A 30 5.81 -8.54 3.71
C ARG A 30 5.17 -8.36 5.09
N ILE A 31 4.05 -7.65 5.16
CA ILE A 31 3.29 -7.42 6.41
C ILE A 31 2.08 -8.37 6.58
N LYS A 32 1.98 -9.43 5.77
CA LYS A 32 0.87 -10.39 5.78
C LYS A 32 -0.51 -9.75 5.59
N LYS A 33 -0.59 -8.66 4.83
CA LYS A 33 -1.83 -7.94 4.50
C LYS A 33 -2.16 -8.01 3.00
N LEU A 34 -1.65 -9.03 2.30
CA LEU A 34 -1.81 -9.19 0.86
C LEU A 34 -3.28 -9.07 0.41
N THR A 35 -4.21 -9.78 1.06
CA THR A 35 -5.64 -9.70 0.73
C THR A 35 -6.20 -8.29 0.84
N MET A 36 -5.82 -7.54 1.88
CA MET A 36 -6.26 -6.15 2.02
C MET A 36 -5.59 -5.24 1.00
N GLY A 37 -4.32 -5.50 0.65
CA GLY A 37 -3.62 -4.80 -0.44
C GLY A 37 -4.33 -4.98 -1.78
N VAL A 38 -4.73 -6.20 -2.13
CA VAL A 38 -5.49 -6.50 -3.36
C VAL A 38 -6.84 -5.78 -3.37
N ILE A 39 -7.55 -5.73 -2.23
CA ILE A 39 -8.81 -4.98 -2.13
C ILE A 39 -8.58 -3.48 -2.36
N ILE A 40 -7.52 -2.91 -1.80
CA ILE A 40 -7.15 -1.50 -2.01
C ILE A 40 -6.89 -1.24 -3.49
N GLU A 41 -6.09 -2.08 -4.15
CA GLU A 41 -5.75 -1.95 -5.57
C GLU A 41 -6.98 -2.00 -6.47
N ILE A 42 -7.89 -2.96 -6.23
CA ILE A 42 -9.17 -3.04 -6.96
C ILE A 42 -9.99 -1.75 -6.76
N GLY A 43 -10.02 -1.22 -5.55
CA GLY A 43 -10.69 0.05 -5.24
C GLY A 43 -10.05 1.25 -5.96
N ILE A 44 -8.72 1.30 -6.03
CA ILE A 44 -7.98 2.34 -6.76
C ILE A 44 -8.30 2.27 -8.26
N ILE A 45 -8.25 1.08 -8.86
CA ILE A 45 -8.61 0.89 -10.28
C ILE A 45 -10.04 1.37 -10.54
N GLY A 46 -10.99 1.01 -9.66
CA GLY A 46 -12.38 1.48 -9.76
C GLY A 46 -12.50 3.00 -9.70
N LEU A 47 -11.76 3.66 -8.80
CA LEU A 47 -11.72 5.12 -8.70
C LEU A 47 -11.12 5.77 -9.95
N ILE A 48 -10.04 5.21 -10.50
CA ILE A 48 -9.40 5.72 -11.72
C ILE A 48 -10.36 5.65 -12.90
N ILE A 49 -11.08 4.53 -13.06
CA ILE A 49 -12.14 4.40 -14.06
C ILE A 49 -13.25 5.43 -13.82
N GLY A 50 -13.65 5.65 -12.56
CA GLY A 50 -14.62 6.69 -12.23
C GLY A 50 -14.15 8.09 -12.66
N PHE A 51 -12.89 8.45 -12.36
CA PHE A 51 -12.34 9.74 -12.74
C PHE A 51 -12.23 9.92 -14.26
N SER A 52 -11.83 8.90 -15.01
CA SER A 52 -11.70 8.99 -16.46
C SER A 52 -13.05 9.19 -17.18
N ASN A 53 -14.15 8.75 -16.57
CA ASN A 53 -15.50 8.98 -17.11
C ASN A 53 -16.09 10.36 -16.75
N VAL A 54 -15.58 11.01 -15.69
CA VAL A 54 -16.15 12.26 -15.17
C VAL A 54 -15.29 13.49 -15.52
N MET A 55 -13.99 13.31 -15.67
CA MET A 55 -13.04 14.41 -15.88
C MET A 55 -12.26 14.24 -17.19
N PRO A 56 -12.02 15.34 -17.94
CA PRO A 56 -11.22 15.29 -19.15
C PRO A 56 -9.74 15.08 -18.84
N TYR A 57 -9.02 14.53 -19.81
CA TYR A 57 -7.55 14.46 -19.77
C TYR A 57 -6.95 15.88 -19.75
N PRO A 58 -5.88 16.16 -18.98
CA PRO A 58 -5.13 15.26 -18.11
C PRO A 58 -5.56 15.27 -16.63
N TYR A 59 -6.64 15.98 -16.27
CA TYR A 59 -7.03 16.21 -14.87
C TYR A 59 -7.29 14.91 -14.09
N TRP A 60 -7.99 13.95 -14.71
CA TRP A 60 -8.23 12.65 -14.09
C TRP A 60 -6.93 11.88 -13.81
N LEU A 61 -5.89 12.07 -14.64
CA LEU A 61 -4.63 11.35 -14.54
C LEU A 61 -3.78 11.88 -13.37
N ILE A 62 -3.84 13.18 -13.11
CA ILE A 62 -3.20 13.79 -11.93
C ILE A 62 -3.81 13.22 -10.65
N LEU A 63 -5.14 13.12 -10.60
CA LEU A 63 -5.86 12.54 -9.45
C LEU A 63 -5.61 11.05 -9.32
N ALA A 64 -5.58 10.31 -10.42
CA ALA A 64 -5.25 8.89 -10.44
C ALA A 64 -3.87 8.64 -9.81
N LEU A 65 -2.84 9.36 -10.25
CA LEU A 65 -1.49 9.26 -9.68
C LEU A 65 -1.44 9.64 -8.20
N ALA A 66 -2.15 10.69 -7.80
CA ALA A 66 -2.21 11.09 -6.39
C ALA A 66 -2.82 9.98 -5.52
N VAL A 67 -3.93 9.38 -5.96
CA VAL A 67 -4.60 8.28 -5.25
C VAL A 67 -3.72 7.03 -5.22
N GLU A 68 -3.14 6.65 -6.37
CA GLU A 68 -2.32 5.46 -6.53
C GLU A 68 -1.01 5.49 -5.74
N CYS A 69 -0.47 6.68 -5.46
CA CYS A 69 0.70 6.83 -4.58
C CYS A 69 0.32 6.99 -3.11
N LEU A 70 -0.67 7.84 -2.79
CA LEU A 70 -0.98 8.22 -1.41
C LEU A 70 -1.72 7.12 -0.65
N VAL A 71 -2.69 6.47 -1.29
CA VAL A 71 -3.53 5.46 -0.62
C VAL A 71 -2.67 4.28 -0.15
N PRO A 72 -1.86 3.63 -1.00
CA PRO A 72 -1.01 2.51 -0.58
C PRO A 72 0.02 2.93 0.47
N LEU A 73 0.61 4.13 0.33
CA LEU A 73 1.55 4.67 1.30
C LEU A 73 0.96 4.77 2.72
N LEU A 74 -0.26 5.31 2.83
CA LEU A 74 -0.94 5.47 4.13
C LEU A 74 -1.24 4.11 4.78
N TYR A 75 -1.75 3.15 4.00
CA TYR A 75 -2.10 1.83 4.51
C TYR A 75 -0.86 0.99 4.86
N VAL A 76 0.16 0.96 3.99
CA VAL A 76 1.42 0.27 4.26
C VAL A 76 2.09 0.84 5.50
N ARG A 77 2.17 2.17 5.65
CA ARG A 77 2.74 2.80 6.85
C ARG A 77 1.99 2.36 8.12
N LYS A 78 0.66 2.47 8.11
CA LYS A 78 -0.19 2.12 9.26
C LYS A 78 -0.01 0.65 9.66
N TRP A 79 -0.09 -0.26 8.69
CA TRP A 79 -0.02 -1.69 8.96
C TRP A 79 1.39 -2.19 9.25
N THR A 80 2.44 -1.55 8.71
CA THR A 80 3.82 -1.85 9.09
C THR A 80 4.09 -1.53 10.55
N ILE A 81 3.59 -0.40 11.04
CA ILE A 81 3.70 -0.04 12.47
C ILE A 81 2.97 -1.08 13.34
N GLN A 82 1.76 -1.48 12.95
CA GLN A 82 0.99 -2.50 13.67
C GLN A 82 1.72 -3.86 13.67
N TYR A 83 2.26 -4.27 12.52
CA TYR A 83 3.02 -5.50 12.38
C TYR A 83 4.25 -5.49 13.30
N ASN A 84 5.06 -4.43 13.26
CA ASN A 84 6.25 -4.31 14.09
C ASN A 84 5.94 -4.31 15.60
N ARG A 85 4.84 -3.67 16.02
CA ARG A 85 4.37 -3.73 17.41
C ARG A 85 3.99 -5.16 17.83
N SER A 86 3.26 -5.89 16.97
CA SER A 86 2.85 -7.27 17.24
C SER A 86 4.04 -8.24 17.31
N VAL A 87 5.10 -7.99 16.52
CA VAL A 87 6.33 -8.78 16.53
C VAL A 87 7.12 -8.52 17.82
N LYS A 88 7.24 -7.26 18.25
CA LYS A 88 7.94 -6.88 19.50
C LYS A 88 7.26 -7.49 20.73
N SER A 89 5.93 -7.39 20.83
CA SER A 89 5.15 -7.95 21.95
C SER A 89 5.22 -9.47 22.06
N LYS A 90 5.61 -10.20 21.00
CA LYS A 90 5.82 -11.65 21.06
C LYS A 90 7.21 -12.07 21.55
N HIS A 91 8.13 -11.12 21.69
CA HIS A 91 9.51 -11.37 22.14
C HIS A 91 9.77 -10.85 23.56
N GLU A 92 8.81 -10.14 24.16
CA GLU A 92 8.73 -9.83 25.60
C GLU A 92 7.93 -10.92 26.31
#